data_AF-A0A3N5NXH9-F1
#
_entry.id   AF-A0A3N5NXH9-F1
#
_cell.length_a   1.000
_cell.length_b   1.000
_cell.length_c   1.000
_cell.angle_alpha   90.00
_cell.angle_beta   90.00
_cell.angle_gamma   90.00
#
_symmetry.space_group_name_H-M   'P 1'
#
loop_
_entity.id
_entity.type
_entity.pdbx_description
1 polymer ?
#
loop_
_entity_poly.entity_id
_entity_poly.type
_entity_poly.pdbx_seq_one_letter_code
_entity_poly.pdbx_strand_id
1 'polypeptide(L)'
;MGLRTAHAIYKDGALIFADPEMAPEDGAEVVVTFLERFSLELTAETDPIRSLRSRGKGEKLVEKLLESRREDRERDERGRRHLRS
;
A
#
# COMPACT_ATOMS: atom_id res chain seq x y z
N MET A 1 -10.40 43.45 12.80
CA MET A 1 -10.91 42.09 13.05
C MET A 1 -9.72 41.14 12.98
N GLY A 2 -9.53 40.29 13.98
CA GLY A 2 -8.39 39.36 14.03
C GLY A 2 -8.91 37.93 14.04
N LEU A 3 -8.28 37.07 13.25
CA LEU A 3 -8.54 35.64 13.29
C LEU A 3 -7.66 35.01 14.37
N ARG A 4 -8.26 34.20 15.23
CA ARG A 4 -7.55 33.35 16.19
C ARG A 4 -7.87 31.90 15.88
N THR A 5 -6.88 31.04 16.02
CA THR A 5 -7.03 29.60 15.82
C THR A 5 -7.00 28.93 17.18
N ALA A 6 -8.04 28.16 17.49
CA ALA A 6 -8.13 27.34 18.70
C ALA A 6 -8.12 25.87 18.32
N HIS A 7 -7.48 25.03 19.14
CA HIS A 7 -7.53 23.58 18.98
C HIS A 7 -8.72 23.02 19.76
N ALA A 8 -9.54 22.21 19.09
CA ALA A 8 -10.72 21.61 19.69
C ALA A 8 -10.92 20.17 19.21
N ILE A 9 -11.55 19.37 20.05
CA ILE A 9 -11.98 18.01 19.72
C ILE A 9 -13.48 18.06 19.41
N TYR A 10 -13.86 17.60 18.23
CA TYR A 10 -15.27 17.41 17.90
C TYR A 10 -15.77 16.08 18.48
N LYS A 11 -16.74 16.15 19.39
CA LYS A 11 -17.33 14.99 20.06
C LYS A 11 -18.81 15.24 20.34
N ASP A 12 -19.66 14.27 19.99
CA ASP A 12 -21.11 14.28 20.26
C ASP A 12 -21.82 15.54 19.75
N GLY A 13 -21.39 16.09 18.61
CA GLY A 13 -21.97 17.31 18.06
C GLY A 13 -21.39 18.61 18.60
N ALA A 14 -20.51 18.55 19.60
CA ALA A 14 -19.91 19.71 20.27
C ALA A 14 -18.40 19.82 20.00
N LEU A 15 -17.88 21.05 19.99
CA LEU A 15 -16.44 21.34 20.00
C LEU A 15 -15.98 21.52 21.44
N ILE A 16 -15.07 20.65 21.87
CA ILE A 16 -14.42 20.73 23.18
C ILE A 16 -13.06 21.40 22.98
N PHE A 17 -12.96 22.68 23.33
CA PHE A 17 -11.72 23.44 23.22
C PHE A 17 -10.69 22.93 24.22
N ALA A 18 -9.46 22.70 23.75
CA ALA A 18 -8.37 22.24 24.60
C ALA A 18 -7.92 23.31 25.62
N ASP A 19 -8.07 24.57 25.25
CA ASP A 19 -7.81 25.74 26.10
C ASP A 19 -9.10 26.57 26.23
N PRO A 20 -9.69 26.69 27.43
CA PRO A 20 -10.89 27.48 27.68
C PRO A 20 -10.73 28.97 27.39
N GLU A 21 -9.54 29.55 27.54
CA GLU A 21 -9.31 30.98 27.27
C GLU A 21 -9.31 31.30 25.77
N MET A 22 -9.18 30.27 24.95
CA MET A 22 -9.22 30.36 23.48
C MET A 22 -10.62 30.07 22.93
N ALA A 23 -11.59 29.75 23.78
CA ALA A 23 -12.96 29.53 23.36
C ALA A 23 -13.61 30.86 22.89
N PRO A 24 -14.38 30.84 21.80
CA PRO A 24 -15.13 32.00 21.35
C PRO A 24 -16.20 32.39 22.38
N GLU A 25 -16.52 33.68 22.44
CA GLU A 25 -17.63 34.19 23.25
C GLU A 25 -18.98 33.70 22.71
N ASP A 26 -19.98 33.63 23.59
CA ASP A 26 -21.33 33.23 23.19
C ASP A 26 -21.92 34.20 22.15
N GLY A 27 -22.51 33.64 21.09
CA GLY A 27 -23.01 34.41 19.94
C GLY A 27 -21.97 34.87 18.93
N ALA A 28 -20.68 34.55 19.10
CA ALA A 28 -19.64 34.86 18.11
C ALA A 28 -19.78 34.00 16.84
N GLU A 29 -19.56 34.62 15.68
CA GLU A 29 -19.45 33.90 14.40
C GLU A 29 -18.10 33.16 14.34
N VAL A 30 -18.15 31.85 14.03
CA VAL A 30 -16.97 30.99 13.97
C VAL A 30 -16.89 30.24 12.65
N VAL A 31 -15.67 30.10 12.13
CA VAL A 31 -15.37 29.25 10.96
C VAL A 31 -14.62 28.03 11.46
N VAL A 32 -15.14 26.84 11.13
CA VAL A 32 -14.54 25.56 11.56
C VAL A 32 -13.81 24.93 10.38
N THR A 33 -12.49 24.76 10.53
CA THR A 33 -11.67 23.97 9.62
C THR A 33 -11.36 22.64 10.30
N PHE A 34 -11.73 21.54 9.67
CA PHE A 34 -11.47 20.20 10.19
C PHE A 34 -10.50 19.44 9.30
N LEU A 35 -9.70 18.57 9.91
CA LEU A 35 -8.90 17.61 9.16
C LEU A 35 -9.84 16.50 8.69
N GLU A 36 -10.17 16.53 7.41
CA GLU A 36 -10.77 15.38 6.77
C GLU A 36 -9.75 14.24 6.85
N ARG A 37 -10.10 13.17 7.57
CA ARG A 37 -9.40 11.91 7.38
C ARG A 37 -9.79 11.46 5.99
N PHE A 38 -9.00 11.85 4.99
CA PHE A 38 -8.95 11.07 3.78
C PHE A 38 -8.65 9.66 4.25
N SER A 39 -9.66 8.80 4.23
CA SER A 39 -9.42 7.40 4.02
C SER A 39 -8.72 7.35 2.67
N LEU A 40 -7.40 7.52 2.69
CA LEU A 40 -6.56 6.62 1.95
C LEU A 40 -7.16 5.26 2.31
N GLU A 41 -8.01 4.75 1.43
CA GLU A 41 -7.98 3.33 1.16
C GLU A 41 -6.50 3.00 1.22
N LEU A 42 -6.11 2.40 2.34
CA LEU A 42 -4.83 1.74 2.48
C LEU A 42 -4.89 0.73 1.34
N THR A 43 -4.46 1.16 0.15
CA THR A 43 -4.18 0.29 -0.98
C THR A 43 -3.30 -0.75 -0.36
N ALA A 44 -3.90 -1.93 -0.18
CA ALA A 44 -3.46 -2.94 0.75
C ALA A 44 -1.95 -2.97 0.73
N GLU A 45 -1.38 -2.64 1.90
CA GLU A 45 0.03 -2.68 2.23
C GLU A 45 0.72 -3.66 1.29
N THR A 46 1.30 -3.14 0.22
CA THR A 46 1.89 -4.01 -0.78
C THR A 46 3.16 -4.46 -0.11
N ASP A 47 3.10 -5.63 0.52
CA ASP A 47 4.21 -6.17 1.30
C ASP A 47 5.47 -5.96 0.45
N PRO A 48 6.38 -5.07 0.88
CA PRO A 48 7.51 -4.66 0.03
C PRO A 48 8.37 -5.87 -0.31
N ILE A 49 8.34 -6.93 0.51
CA ILE A 49 8.98 -8.21 0.22
C ILE A 49 8.29 -8.89 -0.97
N ARG A 50 6.95 -8.93 -1.04
CA ARG A 50 6.22 -9.46 -2.20
C ARG A 50 6.52 -8.67 -3.48
N SER A 51 6.52 -7.34 -3.41
CA SER A 51 6.80 -6.47 -4.57
C SER A 51 8.25 -6.58 -5.08
N LEU A 52 9.21 -6.91 -4.21
CA LEU A 52 10.61 -7.12 -4.58
C LEU A 52 10.87 -8.55 -5.06
N ARG A 53 10.16 -9.54 -4.50
CA ARG A 53 10.29 -10.96 -4.86
C ARG A 53 9.84 -11.23 -6.30
N SER A 54 8.85 -10.48 -6.81
CA SER A 54 8.39 -10.52 -8.20
C SER A 54 9.17 -9.61 -9.16
N ARG A 55 10.30 -9.03 -8.72
CA ARG A 55 11.17 -8.18 -9.57
C ARG A 55 12.64 -8.59 -9.55
N GLY A 56 13.00 -9.64 -8.81
CA GLY A 56 14.35 -10.17 -8.76
C GLY A 56 14.73 -10.89 -10.05
N LYS A 57 16.01 -10.80 -10.46
CA LYS A 57 16.58 -11.50 -11.64
C LYS A 57 16.44 -13.04 -11.60
N GLY A 58 15.99 -13.61 -10.48
CA GLY A 58 15.71 -15.04 -10.30
C GLY A 58 14.23 -15.43 -10.44
N GLU A 59 13.35 -14.49 -10.77
CA GLU A 59 11.94 -14.82 -11.05
C GLU A 59 11.88 -15.82 -12.21
N LYS A 60 11.11 -16.90 -12.03
CA LYS A 60 11.01 -18.04 -12.97
C LYS A 60 12.30 -18.83 -13.21
N LEU A 61 13.36 -18.65 -12.41
CA LEU A 61 14.59 -19.44 -12.57
C LEU A 61 14.32 -20.95 -12.42
N VAL A 62 13.48 -21.34 -11.46
CA VAL A 62 13.09 -22.74 -11.25
C VAL A 62 12.29 -23.27 -12.45
N GLU A 63 11.35 -22.49 -12.98
CA GLU A 63 10.56 -22.85 -14.16
C GLU A 63 11.46 -23.06 -15.39
N LYS A 64 12.39 -22.12 -15.63
CA LYS A 64 13.39 -22.22 -16.72
C LYS A 64 14.32 -23.41 -16.55
N LEU A 65 14.76 -23.72 -15.32
CA LEU A 65 15.61 -24.89 -15.05
C LEU A 65 14.85 -26.21 -15.25
N LEU A 66 13.56 -26.26 -14.89
CA LEU A 66 12.72 -27.43 -15.13
C LEU A 66 12.41 -27.61 -16.63
N GLU A 67 12.17 -26.52 -17.36
CA GLU A 67 12.00 -26.51 -18.81
C GLU A 67 13.26 -27.01 -19.51
N SER A 68 14.43 -26.44 -19.20
CA SER A 68 15.72 -26.88 -19.74
C SER A 68 15.98 -28.37 -19.48
N ARG A 69 15.64 -28.90 -18.30
CA ARG A 69 15.76 -30.35 -18.03
C ARG A 69 14.80 -31.22 -18.83
N ARG A 70 13.63 -30.72 -19.20
CA ARG A 70 12.70 -31.45 -20.08
C ARG A 70 13.23 -31.48 -21.50
N GLU A 71 13.72 -30.35 -21.99
CA GLU A 71 14.33 -30.23 -23.32
C GLU A 71 15.54 -31.16 -23.48
N ASP A 72 16.43 -31.23 -22.49
CA ASP A 72 17.58 -32.13 -22.50
C ASP A 72 17.15 -33.60 -22.59
N ARG A 73 16.12 -34.00 -21.84
CA ARG A 73 15.57 -35.37 -21.88
C ARG A 73 14.98 -35.70 -23.25
N GLU A 74 14.20 -34.79 -23.82
CA GLU A 74 13.63 -34.99 -25.15
C GLU A 74 14.72 -35.11 -26.23
N ARG A 75 15.79 -34.31 -26.10
CA ARG A 75 16.92 -34.35 -27.03
C ARG A 75 17.64 -35.69 -26.96
N ASP A 76 17.90 -36.18 -25.76
CA ASP A 76 18.50 -37.50 -25.54
C ASP A 76 17.63 -38.63 -26.08
N GLU A 77 16.31 -38.56 -25.90
CA GLU A 77 15.38 -39.55 -26.43
C GLU A 77 15.29 -39.55 -27.96
N ARG A 78 15.37 -38.39 -28.60
CA ARG A 78 15.44 -38.29 -30.07
C ARG A 78 16.78 -38.83 -30.59
N GLY A 79 17.89 -38.50 -29.93
CA GLY A 79 19.21 -39.04 -30.26
C GLY A 79 19.27 -40.57 -30.14
N ARG A 80 18.67 -41.15 -29.10
CA ARG A 80 18.57 -42.61 -28.92
C ARG A 80 17.71 -43.30 -29.98
N ARG A 81 16.68 -42.62 -30.51
CA ARG A 81 15.87 -43.13 -31.61
C ARG A 81 16.63 -43.15 -32.95
N HIS A 82 17.47 -42.15 -33.21
CA HIS A 82 18.31 -42.11 -34.41
C HIS A 82 19.49 -43.08 -34.39
N LEU A 83 19.93 -43.54 -33.21
CA LEU A 83 20.97 -44.58 -33.08
C LEU A 83 20.41 -46.01 -33.15
N ARG A 84 19.09 -46.18 -33.29
CA ARG A 84 18.39 -47.47 -33.38
C ARG A 84 17.77 -47.73 -34.76
N SER A 85 17.94 -46.82 -35.72
CA SER A 85 17.69 -47.02 -37.16
C SER A 85 19.00 -47.27 -37.89
#